data_AF-A0A917X1P3-F1
#
_entry.id   AF-A0A917X1P3-F1
#
_cell.length_a   1.000
_cell.length_b   1.000
_cell.length_c   1.000
_cell.angle_alpha   90.00
_cell.angle_beta   90.00
_cell.angle_gamma   90.00
#
_symmetry.space_group_name_H-M   'P 1'
#
loop_
_entity.id
_entity.type
_entity.pdbx_description
1 polymer ?
#
loop_
_entity_poly.entity_id
_entity_poly.type
_entity_poly.pdbx_seq_one_letter_code
_entity_poly.pdbx_strand_id
1 'polypeptide(L)'
;MNQEWRLHAACRGTDPAMWDSPTYRSGADTRREVAAARVAMAYCATCPVWADCDDGALRRPPVGVIRAGRAYDGEGQPSKDCERCGEPILTRNRASARFCSVNCKNLTHYHAAQRERIAA
;
A
#
# COMPACT_ATOMS: atom_id res chain seq x y z
N MET A 1 14.35 -24.69 4.25
CA MET A 1 13.20 -24.10 3.51
C MET A 1 13.61 -23.93 2.06
N ASN A 2 13.03 -24.71 1.16
CA ASN A 2 13.30 -24.62 -0.28
C ASN A 2 12.75 -23.28 -0.80
N GLN A 3 13.59 -22.42 -1.37
CA GLN A 3 13.21 -21.11 -1.91
C GLN A 3 12.84 -21.15 -3.40
N GLU A 4 12.66 -22.35 -3.96
CA GLU A 4 12.31 -22.59 -5.37
C GLU A 4 11.02 -21.88 -5.82
N TRP A 5 10.05 -21.70 -4.91
CA TRP A 5 8.84 -20.92 -5.18
C TRP A 5 9.14 -19.50 -5.70
N ARG A 6 10.28 -18.90 -5.34
CA ARG A 6 10.71 -17.57 -5.82
C ARG A 6 10.97 -17.54 -7.33
N LEU A 7 11.15 -18.69 -7.97
CA LEU A 7 11.28 -18.82 -9.42
C LEU A 7 9.96 -18.61 -10.15
N HIS A 8 8.83 -18.82 -9.45
CA HIS A 8 7.48 -18.76 -10.02
C HIS A 8 6.70 -17.50 -9.60
N ALA A 9 7.33 -16.59 -8.86
CA ALA A 9 6.68 -15.36 -8.40
C ALA A 9 6.32 -14.42 -9.57
N ALA A 10 5.09 -13.90 -9.58
CA ALA A 10 4.63 -12.97 -10.63
C ALA A 10 5.43 -11.65 -10.66
N CYS A 11 5.97 -11.22 -9.52
CA CYS A 11 6.84 -10.04 -9.44
C CYS A 11 8.27 -10.29 -9.94
N ARG A 12 8.64 -11.52 -10.28
CA ARG A 12 9.99 -11.87 -10.73
C ARG A 12 10.32 -11.11 -12.03
N GLY A 13 11.47 -10.44 -12.05
CA GLY A 13 11.95 -9.68 -13.21
C GLY A 13 11.43 -8.24 -13.29
N THR A 14 10.57 -7.81 -12.36
CA THR A 14 10.23 -6.40 -12.19
C THR A 14 11.40 -5.62 -11.57
N ASP A 15 11.38 -4.30 -11.73
CA ASP A 15 12.34 -3.39 -11.12
C ASP A 15 12.30 -3.51 -9.57
N PRO A 16 13.41 -3.87 -8.89
CA PRO A 16 13.47 -3.95 -7.44
C PRO A 16 13.05 -2.65 -6.74
N ALA A 17 13.33 -1.48 -7.33
CA ALA A 17 12.98 -0.18 -6.75
C ALA A 17 11.46 0.04 -6.61
N MET A 18 10.64 -0.74 -7.34
CA MET A 18 9.18 -0.74 -7.17
C MET A 18 8.73 -1.34 -5.83
N TRP A 19 9.56 -2.19 -5.24
CA TRP A 19 9.25 -2.94 -4.01
C TRP A 19 9.90 -2.35 -2.77
N ASP A 20 10.81 -1.37 -2.93
CA ASP A 20 11.52 -0.71 -1.84
C ASP A 20 10.59 0.19 -1.02
N SER A 21 10.66 0.08 0.31
CA SER A 21 9.93 0.97 1.22
C SER A 21 10.25 2.42 0.86
N PRO A 22 9.25 3.33 0.86
CA PRO A 22 9.53 4.71 0.58
C PRO A 22 10.48 5.24 1.64
N THR A 23 11.65 5.75 1.22
CA THR A 23 12.59 6.36 2.16
C THR A 23 12.02 7.71 2.56
N TYR A 24 11.63 7.86 3.84
CA TYR A 24 10.94 9.01 4.41
C TYR A 24 11.69 10.36 4.39
N ARG A 25 12.67 10.54 3.49
CA ARG A 25 13.39 11.80 3.34
C ARG A 25 12.58 12.72 2.44
N SER A 26 11.92 13.67 3.10
CA SER A 26 11.13 14.77 2.53
C SER A 26 9.76 14.33 2.01
N GLY A 27 8.72 15.14 2.26
CA GLY A 27 7.33 14.88 1.84
C GLY A 27 7.10 14.89 0.33
N ALA A 28 8.01 14.31 -0.45
CA ALA A 28 7.95 14.17 -1.88
C ALA A 28 7.19 12.88 -2.26
N ASP A 29 5.98 13.11 -2.80
CA ASP A 29 5.21 12.25 -3.70
C ASP A 29 4.62 10.92 -3.20
N THR A 30 3.80 11.04 -2.15
CA THR A 30 2.73 10.06 -1.79
C THR A 30 1.96 9.50 -2.99
N ARG A 31 1.80 10.28 -4.08
CA ARG A 31 1.09 9.83 -5.28
C ARG A 31 1.88 8.78 -6.06
N ARG A 32 3.19 8.95 -6.19
CA ARG A 32 4.08 7.99 -6.86
C ARG A 32 4.18 6.71 -6.04
N GLU A 33 4.29 6.83 -4.73
CA GLU A 33 4.33 5.70 -3.80
C GLU A 33 3.02 4.90 -3.81
N VAL A 34 1.88 5.58 -3.78
CA VAL A 34 0.56 4.93 -3.91
C VAL A 34 0.42 4.27 -5.29
N ALA A 35 0.89 4.91 -6.36
CA ALA A 35 0.88 4.29 -7.69
C ALA A 35 1.75 3.03 -7.77
N ALA A 36 2.96 3.07 -7.20
CA ALA A 36 3.84 1.91 -7.10
C ALA A 36 3.20 0.78 -6.28
N ALA A 37 2.62 1.11 -5.14
CA ALA A 37 1.90 0.13 -4.30
C ALA A 37 0.73 -0.51 -5.05
N ARG A 38 -0.05 0.25 -5.83
CA ARG A 38 -1.12 -0.30 -6.68
C ARG A 38 -0.61 -1.29 -7.71
N VAL A 39 0.44 -0.92 -8.45
CA VAL A 39 1.05 -1.78 -9.46
C VAL A 39 1.58 -3.06 -8.81
N ALA A 40 2.27 -2.92 -7.68
CA ALA A 40 2.79 -4.05 -6.92
C ALA A 40 1.67 -4.98 -6.38
N MET A 41 0.57 -4.41 -5.86
CA MET A 41 -0.60 -5.19 -5.44
C MET A 41 -1.26 -5.94 -6.60
N ALA A 42 -1.25 -5.38 -7.81
CA ALA A 42 -1.78 -6.07 -9.00
C ALA A 42 -1.00 -7.36 -9.33
N TYR A 43 0.33 -7.37 -9.16
CA TYR A 43 1.12 -8.59 -9.26
C TYR A 43 0.77 -9.60 -8.17
N CYS A 44 0.55 -9.14 -6.93
CA CYS A 44 0.20 -10.02 -5.83
C CYS A 44 -1.16 -10.68 -6.00
N ALA A 45 -2.13 -10.00 -6.60
CA ALA A 45 -3.48 -10.52 -6.82
C ALA A 45 -3.53 -11.75 -7.74
N THR A 46 -2.53 -11.94 -8.60
CA THR A 46 -2.45 -13.06 -9.56
C THR A 46 -1.25 -13.99 -9.30
N CYS A 47 -0.52 -13.79 -8.19
CA CYS A 47 0.73 -14.49 -7.94
C CYS A 47 0.49 -15.96 -7.53
N PRO A 48 1.04 -16.95 -8.25
CA PRO A 48 0.79 -18.37 -7.97
C PRO A 48 1.48 -18.88 -6.69
N VAL A 49 2.44 -18.12 -6.17
CA VAL A 49 3.23 -18.48 -4.97
C VAL A 49 2.87 -17.60 -3.77
N TRP A 50 1.65 -17.07 -3.74
CA TRP A 50 1.20 -16.17 -2.68
C TRP A 50 1.30 -16.82 -1.29
N ALA A 51 0.91 -18.09 -1.14
CA ALA A 51 0.96 -18.80 0.14
C ALA A 51 2.39 -18.96 0.68
N ASP A 52 3.33 -19.36 -0.16
CA ASP A 52 4.75 -19.47 0.22
C ASP A 52 5.37 -18.08 0.50
N CYS A 53 4.93 -17.07 -0.24
CA CYS A 53 5.33 -15.69 -0.03
C CYS A 53 4.80 -15.15 1.31
N ASP A 54 3.57 -15.47 1.70
CA ASP A 54 2.99 -15.07 2.99
C ASP A 54 3.77 -15.70 4.17
N ASP A 55 4.01 -17.02 4.13
CA ASP A 55 4.78 -17.69 5.17
C ASP A 55 6.24 -17.21 5.23
N GLY A 56 6.90 -17.04 4.07
CA GLY A 56 8.29 -16.65 4.00
C GLY A 56 8.54 -15.16 4.27
N ALA A 57 7.67 -14.28 3.77
CA ALA A 57 7.83 -12.84 3.91
C ALA A 57 7.57 -12.43 5.35
N LEU A 58 6.47 -12.87 5.99
CA LEU A 58 6.07 -12.45 7.35
C LEU A 58 7.10 -12.80 8.43
N ARG A 59 7.94 -13.82 8.21
CA ARG A 59 9.02 -14.22 9.12
C ARG A 59 10.24 -13.30 9.12
N ARG A 60 10.34 -12.35 8.19
CA ARG A 60 11.47 -11.41 8.06
C ARG A 60 11.15 -10.04 8.68
N PRO A 61 12.15 -9.24 9.09
CA PRO A 61 11.93 -7.84 9.43
C PRO A 61 11.20 -7.12 8.30
N PRO A 62 10.24 -6.24 8.60
CA PRO A 62 9.44 -5.59 7.59
C PRO A 62 10.29 -4.57 6.82
N VAL A 63 10.76 -4.98 5.65
CA VAL A 63 11.41 -4.13 4.65
C VAL A 63 10.61 -4.25 3.35
N GLY A 64 10.40 -3.14 2.66
CA GLY A 64 9.61 -3.05 1.43
C GLY A 64 8.22 -2.42 1.60
N VAL A 65 7.62 -1.96 0.49
CA VAL A 65 6.26 -1.39 0.46
C VAL A 65 5.19 -2.46 0.51
N ILE A 66 5.44 -3.66 -0.03
CA ILE A 66 4.44 -4.73 -0.16
C ILE A 66 5.01 -6.05 0.36
N ARG A 67 4.28 -6.75 1.23
CA ARG A 67 4.58 -8.14 1.63
C ARG A 67 3.31 -8.97 1.61
N ALA A 68 3.36 -10.14 0.98
CA ALA A 68 2.19 -11.03 0.87
C ALA A 68 0.93 -10.32 0.31
N GLY A 69 1.10 -9.39 -0.62
CA GLY A 69 -0.02 -8.60 -1.17
C GLY A 69 -0.62 -7.56 -0.22
N ARG A 70 0.01 -7.29 0.92
CA ARG A 70 -0.37 -6.20 1.83
C ARG A 70 0.64 -5.08 1.71
N ALA A 71 0.16 -3.85 1.66
CA ALA A 71 1.02 -2.69 1.75
C ALA A 71 1.49 -2.50 3.20
N TYR A 72 2.76 -2.14 3.36
CA TYR A 72 3.38 -1.78 4.62
C TYR A 72 3.88 -0.35 4.54
N ASP A 73 3.83 0.34 5.65
CA ASP A 73 4.56 1.59 5.79
C ASP A 73 6.06 1.32 5.97
N GLY A 74 6.87 2.37 5.96
CA GLY A 74 8.30 2.27 6.22
C GLY A 74 8.69 2.18 7.70
N GLU A 75 7.73 2.13 8.64
CA GLU A 75 7.98 1.56 9.97
C GLU A 75 7.76 0.04 9.97
N GLY A 76 7.24 -0.49 8.86
CA GLY A 76 7.02 -1.90 8.66
C GLY A 76 5.71 -2.43 9.23
N GLN A 77 4.75 -1.54 9.50
CA GLN A 77 3.41 -1.91 9.93
C GLN A 77 2.47 -2.05 8.72
N PRO A 78 1.44 -2.91 8.79
CA PRO A 78 0.41 -2.99 7.75
C PRO A 78 -0.27 -1.64 7.55
N SER A 79 -0.37 -1.20 6.30
CA SER A 79 -1.09 0.00 5.92
C SER A 79 -2.60 -0.16 6.19
N LYS A 80 -3.22 0.89 6.73
CA LYS A 80 -4.70 1.01 6.77
C LYS A 80 -5.21 1.43 5.40
N ASP A 81 -6.45 1.09 5.09
CA ASP A 81 -7.13 1.54 3.89
C ASP A 81 -7.74 2.94 4.08
N CYS A 82 -7.67 3.76 3.03
CA CYS A 82 -8.31 5.07 2.98
C CYS A 82 -9.82 4.91 3.03
N GLU A 83 -10.49 5.55 4.00
CA GLU A 83 -11.93 5.44 4.17
C GLU A 83 -12.75 5.95 2.98
N ARG A 84 -12.13 6.72 2.08
CA ARG A 84 -12.79 7.24 0.88
C ARG A 84 -12.60 6.35 -0.34
N CYS A 85 -11.35 5.99 -0.65
CA CYS A 85 -11.01 5.34 -1.92
C CYS A 85 -10.51 3.91 -1.77
N GLY A 86 -10.39 3.38 -0.54
CA GLY A 86 -9.89 2.03 -0.27
C GLY A 86 -8.39 1.84 -0.49
N GLU A 87 -7.67 2.89 -0.86
CA GLU A 87 -6.23 2.81 -1.14
C GLU A 87 -5.39 2.75 0.12
N PRO A 88 -4.27 2.01 0.12
CA PRO A 88 -3.37 1.97 1.26
C PRO A 88 -2.85 3.37 1.55
N ILE A 89 -2.97 3.77 2.81
CA ILE A 89 -2.42 5.01 3.29
C ILE A 89 -0.89 4.71 3.45
N LEU A 90 0.05 5.41 2.76
CA LEU A 90 1.56 5.37 2.91
C LEU A 90 2.33 6.72 3.28
N THR A 91 2.35 7.23 4.52
CA THR A 91 2.62 8.62 5.01
C THR A 91 2.90 8.53 6.52
N ARG A 92 3.40 9.62 7.12
CA ARG A 92 4.19 9.63 8.38
C ARG A 92 3.42 9.70 9.71
N ASN A 93 2.15 10.11 9.77
CA ASN A 93 1.52 10.47 11.06
C ASN A 93 0.11 9.87 11.22
N ARG A 94 0.02 8.64 11.74
CA ARG A 94 -0.97 7.67 11.22
C ARG A 94 -1.75 6.80 12.16
N ALA A 95 -1.48 6.82 13.45
CA ALA A 95 -2.45 6.29 14.40
C ALA A 95 -3.86 6.87 14.11
N SER A 96 -3.90 8.14 13.69
CA SER A 96 -5.11 8.93 13.39
C SER A 96 -5.41 9.20 11.90
N ALA A 97 -4.59 8.73 10.96
CA ALA A 97 -4.82 9.06 9.54
C ALA A 97 -5.95 8.21 8.94
N ARG A 98 -7.00 8.89 8.45
CA ARG A 98 -8.19 8.28 7.83
C ARG A 98 -8.17 8.28 6.29
N PHE A 99 -7.30 9.11 5.70
CA PHE A 99 -7.28 9.36 4.26
C PHE A 99 -5.87 9.30 3.68
N CYS A 100 -5.72 8.72 2.48
CA CYS A 100 -4.42 8.59 1.80
C CYS A 100 -3.85 9.92 1.29
N SER A 101 -4.67 10.96 1.16
CA SER A 101 -4.25 12.29 0.70
C SER A 101 -5.18 13.39 1.22
N VAL A 102 -4.68 14.64 1.22
CA VAL A 102 -5.48 15.84 1.51
C VAL A 102 -6.67 15.96 0.56
N ASN A 103 -6.50 15.59 -0.71
CA ASN A 103 -7.58 15.60 -1.68
C ASN A 103 -8.72 14.63 -1.30
N CYS A 104 -8.37 13.41 -0.84
CA CYS A 104 -9.38 12.48 -0.35
C CYS A 104 -10.11 13.00 0.89
N LYS A 105 -9.40 13.64 1.82
CA LYS A 105 -10.03 14.31 2.96
C LYS A 105 -11.04 15.38 2.49
N ASN A 106 -10.61 16.28 1.61
CA ASN A 106 -11.44 17.41 1.17
C ASN A 106 -12.68 16.96 0.41
N LEU A 107 -12.56 15.96 -0.45
CA LEU A 107 -13.68 15.46 -1.23
C LEU A 107 -14.70 14.69 -0.38
N THR A 108 -14.28 14.02 0.70
CA THR A 108 -15.23 13.45 1.67
C THR A 108 -16.05 14.54 2.35
N HIS A 109 -15.44 15.66 2.75
CA HIS A 109 -16.16 16.80 3.33
C HIS A 109 -17.09 17.48 2.32
N TYR A 110 -16.68 17.61 1.06
CA TYR A 110 -17.51 18.19 0.00
C TYR A 110 -18.81 17.41 -0.22
N HIS A 111 -18.74 16.07 -0.30
CA HIS A 111 -19.95 15.26 -0.48
C HIS A 111 -20.85 15.23 0.75
N ALA A 112 -20.30 15.32 1.97
CA ALA A 112 -21.10 15.45 3.18
C ALA A 112 -21.95 16.74 3.15
N ALA A 113 -21.31 17.88 2.87
CA ALA A 113 -21.98 19.17 2.77
C ALA A 113 -23.00 19.23 1.61
N GLN A 114 -22.76 18.53 0.50
CA GLN A 114 -23.69 18.48 -0.63
C GLN A 114 -24.95 17.64 -0.33
N ARG A 115 -24.84 16.55 0.45
CA ARG A 115 -26.00 15.75 0.88
C ARG A 115 -26.91 16.54 1.82
N GLU A 116 -26.33 17.31 2.74
CA GLU A 116 -27.08 18.18 3.65
C GLU A 116 -27.85 19.27 2.90
N ARG A 117 -27.30 19.81 1.80
CA ARG A 117 -27.97 20.81 0.95
C ARG A 117 -29.07 20.25 0.05
N ILE A 118 -29.01 18.97 -0.31
CA ILE A 118 -30.06 18.30 -1.11
C ILE A 118 -31.21 17.81 -0.21
N ALA A 119 -30.91 17.56 1.07
CA ALA A 119 -31.88 17.14 2.08
C ALA A 119 -32.59 18.30 2.81
N ALA A 120 -32.22 19.55 2.51
CA ALA A 120 -32.83 20.79 3.02
C ALA A 120 -33.69 21.45 1.95
#